data_AF-A0A336MIG7-F1
#
_entry.id   AF-A0A336MIG7-F1
#
_cell.length_a   1.000
_cell.length_b   1.000
_cell.length_c   1.000
_cell.angle_alpha   90.00
_cell.angle_beta   90.00
_cell.angle_gamma   90.00
#
_symmetry.space_group_name_H-M   'P 1'
#
loop_
_entity.id
_entity.type
_entity.pdbx_description
1 polymer ?
#
loop_
_entity_poly.entity_id
_entity_poly.type
_entity_poly.pdbx_seq_one_letter_code
_entity_poly.pdbx_strand_id
1 'polypeptide(L)'
;MEVPNFTSVAEELEFWKKKANLFLSEKNDIQKEFDDFMEGSQQLEAELETTIKQNEQQLSRLGQNVEQLKLENESLKKKLATCLNDLCEKENEVSNLQNDQQKMKKYVTQLEQKNDDLERTNRVVAESVNSFEQMLNQAYEKNALLESEVDEKEKLQIKLQRLMDEARDLKQELKVREKGGGGGTDDDDDPNTNNKEVPIVMNGGNVTTTATNSNELGFGKSQTQVATTSPTTDPNKNICTSISNGNAIASSTRVTAISIIYDLLRRIDRIESKLADWKKISAAATRQSGSTLETSSVQDLYQGAASSSPNKYYGSNN
;
A
#
# COMPACT_ATOMS: atom_id res chain seq x y z
N MET A 1 -70.81 98.91 2.98
CA MET A 1 -70.69 99.42 4.36
C MET A 1 -71.50 100.69 4.43
N GLU A 2 -72.56 100.72 5.24
CA GLU A 2 -73.24 101.98 5.57
C GLU A 2 -72.33 102.81 6.47
N VAL A 3 -72.22 104.10 6.19
CA VAL A 3 -71.46 105.05 7.02
C VAL A 3 -72.38 105.48 8.16
N PRO A 4 -72.01 105.24 9.43
CA PRO A 4 -72.80 105.69 10.57
C PRO A 4 -72.96 107.21 10.54
N ASN A 5 -74.12 107.71 10.97
CA ASN A 5 -74.39 109.14 11.01
C ASN A 5 -73.82 109.72 12.30
N PHE A 6 -72.88 110.68 12.22
CA PHE A 6 -72.15 111.22 13.37
C PHE A 6 -72.76 112.54 13.88
N THR A 7 -72.74 112.75 15.20
CA THR A 7 -73.29 113.97 15.81
C THR A 7 -72.24 115.07 16.00
N SER A 8 -70.95 114.76 15.85
CA SER A 8 -69.81 115.68 15.93
C SER A 8 -68.60 115.16 15.14
N VAL A 9 -67.78 116.07 14.60
CA VAL A 9 -66.50 115.74 13.91
C VAL A 9 -65.53 114.98 14.83
N ALA A 10 -65.60 115.22 16.15
CA ALA A 10 -64.79 114.49 17.13
C ALA A 10 -65.21 113.02 17.26
N GLU A 11 -66.52 112.75 17.19
CA GLU A 11 -67.08 111.39 17.23
C GLU A 11 -66.74 110.60 15.96
N GLU A 12 -66.78 111.27 14.80
CA GLU A 12 -66.34 110.70 13.53
C GLU A 12 -64.84 110.32 13.56
N LEU A 13 -63.97 111.23 14.03
CA LEU A 13 -62.54 110.96 14.17
C LEU A 13 -62.25 109.79 15.13
N GLU A 14 -62.96 109.73 16.25
CA GLU A 14 -62.81 108.65 17.23
C GLU A 14 -63.28 107.30 16.66
N PHE A 15 -64.41 107.29 15.95
CA PHE A 15 -64.91 106.09 15.26
C PHE A 15 -63.90 105.55 14.24
N TRP A 16 -63.40 106.41 13.35
CA TRP A 16 -62.43 105.99 12.33
C TRP A 16 -61.09 105.57 12.95
N LYS A 17 -60.62 106.25 14.00
CA LYS A 17 -59.41 105.87 14.74
C LYS A 17 -59.57 104.51 15.40
N LYS A 18 -60.71 104.26 16.06
CA LYS A 18 -61.02 102.95 16.66
C LYS A 18 -61.11 101.85 15.61
N LYS A 19 -61.72 102.13 14.46
CA LYS A 19 -61.84 101.19 13.35
C LYS A 19 -60.48 100.88 12.70
N ALA A 20 -59.62 101.88 12.53
CA ALA A 20 -58.25 101.69 12.04
C ALA A 20 -57.41 100.87 13.03
N ASN A 21 -57.52 101.14 14.33
CA ASN A 21 -56.86 100.34 15.36
C ASN A 21 -57.36 98.90 15.40
N LEU A 22 -58.66 98.67 15.21
CA LEU A 22 -59.23 97.32 15.12
C LEU A 22 -58.64 96.55 13.93
N PHE A 23 -58.66 97.14 12.72
CA PHE A 23 -58.07 96.51 11.54
C PHE A 23 -56.56 96.29 11.68
N LEU A 24 -55.84 97.17 12.37
CA LEU A 24 -54.42 96.97 12.66
C LEU A 24 -54.20 95.79 13.61
N SER A 25 -55.04 95.65 14.64
CA SER A 25 -55.01 94.50 15.55
C SER A 25 -55.32 93.21 14.80
N GLU A 26 -56.43 93.15 14.06
CA GLU A 26 -56.81 91.97 13.27
C GLU A 26 -55.73 91.59 12.25
N LYS A 27 -55.12 92.58 11.57
CA LYS A 27 -53.99 92.34 10.68
C LYS A 27 -52.81 91.73 11.43
N ASN A 28 -52.47 92.24 12.61
CA ASN A 28 -51.35 91.73 13.40
C ASN A 28 -51.63 90.32 13.92
N ASP A 29 -52.86 90.04 14.35
CA ASP A 29 -53.27 88.71 14.83
C ASP A 29 -53.20 87.69 13.69
N ILE A 30 -53.74 88.03 12.50
CA ILE A 30 -53.64 87.17 11.30
C ILE A 30 -52.18 86.98 10.89
N GLN A 31 -51.35 88.03 10.96
CA GLN A 31 -49.92 87.92 10.64
C GLN A 31 -49.23 86.93 11.58
N LYS A 32 -49.52 87.02 12.88
CA LYS A 32 -48.94 86.10 13.87
C LYS A 32 -49.40 84.66 13.64
N GLU A 33 -50.69 84.44 13.40
CA GLU A 33 -51.21 83.10 13.08
C GLU A 33 -50.59 82.52 11.79
N PHE A 34 -50.35 83.37 10.79
CA PHE A 34 -49.65 82.98 9.57
C PHE A 34 -48.19 82.60 9.84
N ASP A 35 -47.47 83.40 10.64
CA ASP A 35 -46.08 83.11 11.01
C ASP A 35 -45.98 81.79 11.80
N ASP A 36 -46.88 81.56 12.77
CA ASP A 36 -46.98 80.32 13.54
C ASP A 36 -47.26 79.10 12.63
N PHE A 37 -48.14 79.26 11.62
CA PHE A 37 -48.42 78.20 10.64
C PHE A 37 -47.21 77.90 9.75
N MET A 38 -46.51 78.95 9.29
CA MET A 38 -45.31 78.79 8.46
C MET A 38 -44.17 78.10 9.24
N GLU A 39 -43.96 78.48 10.50
CA GLU A 39 -42.99 77.82 11.38
C GLU A 39 -43.35 76.36 11.61
N GLY A 40 -44.63 76.06 11.90
CA GLY A 40 -45.11 74.68 12.06
C GLY A 40 -44.93 73.82 10.80
N SER A 41 -45.20 74.38 9.61
CA SER A 41 -44.96 73.70 8.33
C SER A 41 -43.47 73.41 8.12
N GLN A 42 -42.61 74.38 8.40
CA GLN A 42 -41.17 74.22 8.25
C GLN A 42 -40.61 73.16 9.22
N GLN A 43 -41.09 73.15 10.47
CA GLN A 43 -40.68 72.14 11.44
C GLN A 43 -41.12 70.73 11.00
N LEU A 44 -42.36 70.57 10.53
CA LEU A 44 -42.86 69.30 10.03
C LEU A 44 -42.05 68.79 8.83
N GLU A 45 -41.73 69.67 7.88
CA GLU A 45 -40.88 69.34 6.74
C GLU A 45 -39.48 68.87 7.21
N ALA A 46 -38.89 69.53 8.21
CA ALA A 46 -37.59 69.13 8.76
C ALA A 46 -37.64 67.76 9.45
N GLU A 47 -38.73 67.44 10.15
CA GLU A 47 -38.94 66.13 10.77
C GLU A 47 -39.11 65.01 9.73
N LEU A 48 -39.88 65.27 8.65
CA LEU A 48 -40.05 64.36 7.53
C LEU A 48 -38.73 64.12 6.80
N GLU A 49 -37.97 65.18 6.50
CA GLU A 49 -36.66 65.11 5.85
C GLU A 49 -35.66 64.30 6.69
N THR A 50 -35.67 64.48 8.01
CA THR A 50 -34.85 63.71 8.94
C THR A 50 -35.21 62.22 8.90
N THR A 51 -36.51 61.90 8.89
CA THR A 51 -37.00 60.52 8.81
C THR A 51 -36.64 59.86 7.48
N ILE A 52 -36.78 60.58 6.36
CA ILE A 52 -36.38 60.11 5.03
C ILE A 52 -34.88 59.80 5.03
N LYS A 53 -34.03 60.71 5.50
CA LYS A 53 -32.58 60.48 5.59
C LYS A 53 -32.21 59.27 6.43
N GLN A 54 -32.87 59.08 7.57
CA GLN A 54 -32.64 57.90 8.41
C GLN A 54 -33.03 56.61 7.68
N ASN A 55 -34.17 56.59 6.99
CA ASN A 55 -34.62 55.43 6.22
C ASN A 55 -33.69 55.13 5.03
N GLU A 56 -33.24 56.14 4.29
CA GLU A 56 -32.27 55.98 3.20
C GLU A 56 -30.94 55.41 3.70
N GLN A 57 -30.45 55.88 4.86
CA GLN A 57 -29.26 55.33 5.50
C GLN A 57 -29.46 53.87 5.91
N GLN A 58 -30.62 53.51 6.47
CA GLN A 58 -30.94 52.13 6.83
C GLN A 58 -31.00 51.24 5.59
N LEU A 59 -31.67 51.68 4.51
CA LEU A 59 -31.73 50.96 3.24
C LEU A 59 -30.33 50.74 2.65
N SER A 60 -29.47 51.77 2.70
CA SER A 60 -28.09 51.66 2.24
C SER A 60 -27.29 50.62 3.04
N ARG A 61 -27.38 50.66 4.39
CA ARG A 61 -26.72 49.68 5.29
C ARG A 61 -27.22 48.26 5.05
N LEU A 62 -28.53 48.08 4.93
CA LEU A 62 -29.13 46.78 4.63
C LEU A 62 -28.69 46.27 3.26
N GLY A 63 -28.62 47.15 2.26
CA GLY A 63 -28.09 46.80 0.93
C GLY A 63 -26.65 46.30 0.96
N GLN A 64 -25.78 46.98 1.71
CA GLN A 64 -24.39 46.55 1.91
C GLN A 64 -24.29 45.19 2.61
N ASN A 65 -25.09 44.98 3.67
CA ASN A 65 -25.15 43.71 4.39
C ASN A 65 -25.61 42.56 3.48
N VAL A 66 -26.64 42.80 2.66
CA VAL A 66 -27.13 41.80 1.69
C VAL A 66 -26.04 41.43 0.69
N GLU A 67 -25.29 42.41 0.17
CA GLU A 67 -24.21 42.13 -0.77
C GLU A 67 -23.06 41.36 -0.10
N GLN A 68 -22.69 41.72 1.12
CA GLN A 68 -21.68 41.01 1.90
C GLN A 68 -22.09 39.55 2.16
N LEU A 69 -23.34 39.32 2.58
CA LEU A 69 -23.87 37.97 2.82
C LEU A 69 -23.93 37.15 1.53
N LYS A 70 -24.24 37.76 0.38
CA LYS A 70 -24.20 37.06 -0.92
C LYS A 70 -22.78 36.61 -1.26
N LEU A 71 -21.79 37.48 -1.09
CA LEU A 71 -20.38 37.14 -1.35
C LEU A 71 -19.89 36.03 -0.42
N GLU A 72 -20.25 36.08 0.86
CA GLU A 72 -19.94 35.03 1.81
C GLU A 72 -20.60 33.70 1.42
N ASN A 73 -21.89 33.74 1.03
CA ASN A 73 -22.63 32.56 0.60
C ASN A 73 -21.98 31.91 -0.64
N GLU A 74 -21.61 32.70 -1.64
CA GLU A 74 -20.89 32.21 -2.82
C GLU A 74 -19.51 31.65 -2.48
N SER A 75 -18.78 32.29 -1.55
CA SER A 75 -17.52 31.74 -1.04
C SER A 75 -17.71 30.40 -0.34
N LEU A 76 -18.77 30.24 0.46
CA LEU A 76 -19.06 29.00 1.17
C LEU A 76 -19.47 27.89 0.20
N LYS A 77 -20.31 28.19 -0.80
CA LYS A 77 -20.64 27.25 -1.88
C LYS A 77 -19.41 26.76 -2.62
N LYS A 78 -18.48 27.66 -2.95
CA LYS A 78 -17.22 27.29 -3.62
C LYS A 78 -16.37 26.36 -2.74
N LYS A 79 -16.21 26.69 -1.46
CA LYS A 79 -15.48 25.83 -0.49
C LYS A 79 -16.13 24.46 -0.34
N LEU A 80 -17.47 24.41 -0.28
CA LEU A 80 -18.22 23.16 -0.22
C LEU A 80 -17.99 22.31 -1.47
N ALA A 81 -18.06 22.90 -2.66
CA ALA A 81 -17.81 22.20 -3.92
C ALA A 81 -16.40 21.60 -3.98
N THR A 82 -15.37 22.36 -3.55
CA THR A 82 -14.00 21.84 -3.45
C THR A 82 -13.91 20.69 -2.44
N CYS A 83 -14.51 20.82 -1.25
CA CYS A 83 -14.50 19.77 -0.24
C CYS A 83 -15.19 18.49 -0.72
N LEU A 84 -16.29 18.60 -1.47
CA LEU A 84 -16.98 17.45 -2.06
C LEU A 84 -16.14 16.74 -3.12
N ASN A 85 -15.42 17.49 -3.96
CA ASN A 85 -14.49 16.91 -4.93
C ASN A 85 -13.35 16.16 -4.21
N ASP A 86 -12.74 16.79 -3.22
CA ASP A 86 -11.67 16.18 -2.41
C ASP A 86 -12.17 14.91 -1.70
N LEU A 87 -13.40 14.92 -1.18
CA LEU A 87 -14.03 13.76 -0.56
C LEU A 87 -14.20 12.62 -1.57
N CYS A 88 -14.71 12.91 -2.77
CA CYS A 88 -14.88 11.92 -3.83
C CYS A 88 -13.53 11.32 -4.28
N GLU A 89 -12.50 12.14 -4.41
CA GLU A 89 -11.14 11.68 -4.70
C GLU A 89 -10.63 10.72 -3.61
N LYS A 90 -10.84 11.07 -2.34
CA LYS A 90 -10.44 10.24 -1.20
C LYS A 90 -11.23 8.93 -1.11
N GLU A 91 -12.53 8.96 -1.39
CA GLU A 91 -13.36 7.75 -1.46
C GLU A 91 -12.87 6.78 -2.56
N ASN A 92 -12.51 7.33 -3.73
CA ASN A 92 -11.92 6.54 -4.81
C ASN A 92 -10.56 5.94 -4.42
N GLU A 93 -9.69 6.71 -3.75
CA GLU A 93 -8.40 6.23 -3.25
C GLU A 93 -8.59 5.09 -2.24
N VAL A 94 -9.52 5.23 -1.29
CA VAL A 94 -9.86 4.17 -0.32
C VAL A 94 -10.35 2.91 -1.02
N SER A 95 -11.25 3.03 -2.00
CA SER A 95 -11.75 1.90 -2.78
C SER A 95 -10.63 1.17 -3.52
N ASN A 96 -9.71 1.91 -4.14
CA ASN A 96 -8.54 1.35 -4.81
C ASN A 96 -7.61 0.62 -3.85
N LEU A 97 -7.29 1.22 -2.69
CA LEU A 97 -6.46 0.59 -1.66
C LEU A 97 -7.10 -0.67 -1.09
N GLN A 98 -8.42 -0.69 -0.91
CA GLN A 98 -9.15 -1.89 -0.49
C GLN A 98 -9.05 -3.00 -1.54
N ASN A 99 -9.20 -2.66 -2.82
CA ASN A 99 -9.05 -3.63 -3.92
C ASN A 99 -7.63 -4.21 -3.96
N ASP A 100 -6.61 -3.37 -3.87
CA ASP A 100 -5.21 -3.82 -3.87
C ASP A 100 -4.86 -4.64 -2.63
N GLN A 101 -5.41 -4.29 -1.46
CA GLN A 101 -5.31 -5.12 -0.26
C GLN A 101 -5.93 -6.51 -0.48
N GLN A 102 -7.11 -6.59 -1.11
CA GLN A 102 -7.76 -7.87 -1.43
C GLN A 102 -6.93 -8.70 -2.41
N LYS A 103 -6.36 -8.07 -3.45
CA LYS A 103 -5.44 -8.74 -4.39
C LYS A 103 -4.22 -9.29 -3.67
N MET A 104 -3.61 -8.48 -2.80
CA MET A 104 -2.42 -8.88 -2.05
C MET A 104 -2.72 -10.05 -1.11
N LYS A 105 -3.85 -10.01 -0.38
CA LYS A 105 -4.30 -11.13 0.46
C LYS A 105 -4.46 -12.42 -0.34
N LYS A 106 -5.14 -12.36 -1.50
CA LYS A 106 -5.28 -13.52 -2.39
C LYS A 106 -3.92 -14.05 -2.88
N TYR A 107 -3.00 -13.14 -3.22
CA TYR A 107 -1.67 -13.50 -3.67
C TYR A 107 -0.84 -14.19 -2.57
N VAL A 108 -0.91 -13.68 -1.33
CA VAL A 108 -0.27 -14.31 -0.16
C VAL A 108 -0.79 -15.73 0.04
N THR A 109 -2.10 -15.94 0.06
CA THR A 109 -2.68 -17.29 0.20
C THR A 109 -2.25 -18.23 -0.93
N GLN A 110 -2.12 -17.74 -2.17
CA GLN A 110 -1.60 -18.55 -3.28
C GLN A 110 -0.12 -18.90 -3.12
N LEU A 111 0.68 -18.01 -2.57
CA LEU A 111 2.09 -18.30 -2.27
C LEU A 111 2.23 -19.31 -1.14
N GLU A 112 1.41 -19.20 -0.09
CA GLU A 112 1.35 -20.17 1.01
C GLU A 112 1.00 -21.57 0.49
N GLN A 113 -0.05 -21.69 -0.34
CA GLN A 113 -0.43 -22.97 -0.96
C GLN A 113 0.70 -23.58 -1.80
N LYS A 114 1.37 -22.77 -2.63
CA LYS A 114 2.50 -23.25 -3.44
C LYS A 114 3.68 -23.67 -2.57
N ASN A 115 3.91 -23.00 -1.46
CA ASN A 115 4.97 -23.38 -0.53
C ASN A 115 4.64 -24.72 0.14
N ASP A 116 3.40 -24.91 0.60
CA ASP A 116 2.94 -26.18 1.16
C ASP A 116 3.09 -27.34 0.16
N ASP A 117 2.72 -27.11 -1.12
CA ASP A 117 2.89 -28.08 -2.19
C ASP A 117 4.38 -28.43 -2.41
N LEU A 118 5.26 -27.42 -2.42
CA LEU A 118 6.70 -27.62 -2.56
C LEU A 118 7.29 -28.39 -1.38
N GLU A 119 6.91 -28.06 -0.14
CA GLU A 119 7.34 -28.80 1.04
C GLU A 119 6.88 -30.25 0.99
N ARG A 120 5.65 -30.51 0.55
CA ARG A 120 5.13 -31.85 0.37
C ARG A 120 5.94 -32.64 -0.66
N THR A 121 6.21 -32.06 -1.82
CA THR A 121 7.06 -32.70 -2.85
C THR A 121 8.46 -32.96 -2.31
N ASN A 122 9.04 -32.01 -1.58
CA ASN A 122 10.36 -32.18 -0.99
C ASN A 122 10.41 -33.34 0.02
N ARG A 123 9.36 -33.51 0.85
CA ARG A 123 9.26 -34.67 1.77
C ARG A 123 9.23 -36.00 1.00
N VAL A 124 8.45 -36.08 -0.08
CA VAL A 124 8.37 -37.30 -0.92
C VAL A 124 9.71 -37.60 -1.60
N VAL A 125 10.39 -36.56 -2.11
CA VAL A 125 11.71 -36.71 -2.73
C VAL A 125 12.74 -37.15 -1.69
N ALA A 126 12.75 -36.55 -0.50
CA ALA A 126 13.65 -36.92 0.58
C ALA A 126 13.45 -38.39 1.01
N GLU A 127 12.21 -38.85 1.11
CA GLU A 127 11.90 -40.26 1.38
C GLU A 127 12.37 -41.19 0.26
N SER A 128 12.20 -40.77 -1.00
CA SER A 128 12.68 -41.53 -2.16
C SER A 128 14.21 -41.65 -2.17
N VAL A 129 14.92 -40.57 -1.81
CA VAL A 129 16.38 -40.58 -1.65
C VAL A 129 16.79 -41.54 -0.54
N ASN A 130 16.17 -41.46 0.64
CA ASN A 130 16.44 -42.38 1.75
C ASN A 130 16.20 -43.86 1.36
N SER A 131 15.15 -44.14 0.58
CA SER A 131 14.88 -45.48 0.05
C SER A 131 16.00 -45.96 -0.89
N PHE A 132 16.50 -45.10 -1.78
CA PHE A 132 17.65 -45.42 -2.63
C PHE A 132 18.94 -45.63 -1.83
N GLU A 133 19.20 -44.82 -0.81
CA GLU A 133 20.35 -44.98 0.08
C GLU A 133 20.32 -46.34 0.80
N GLN A 134 19.14 -46.75 1.30
CA GLN A 134 18.97 -48.08 1.91
C GLN A 134 19.22 -49.21 0.91
N MET A 135 18.68 -49.10 -0.30
CA MET A 135 18.90 -50.10 -1.36
C MET A 135 20.38 -50.20 -1.74
N LEU A 136 21.07 -49.06 -1.81
CA LEU A 136 22.51 -49.01 -2.10
C LEU A 136 23.32 -49.66 -0.95
N ASN A 137 22.97 -49.37 0.31
CA ASN A 137 23.61 -49.99 1.46
C ASN A 137 23.44 -51.51 1.48
N GLN A 138 22.23 -52.01 1.18
CA GLN A 138 21.99 -53.45 1.04
C GLN A 138 22.81 -54.06 -0.09
N ALA A 139 22.96 -53.36 -1.22
CA ALA A 139 23.81 -53.79 -2.31
C ALA A 139 25.29 -53.83 -1.91
N TYR A 140 25.77 -52.86 -1.12
CA TYR A 140 27.11 -52.86 -0.56
C TYR A 140 27.34 -54.04 0.40
N GLU A 141 26.41 -54.29 1.33
CA GLU A 141 26.48 -55.42 2.26
C GLU A 141 26.54 -56.75 1.50
N LYS A 142 25.70 -56.92 0.48
CA LYS A 142 25.72 -58.11 -0.38
C LYS A 142 27.04 -58.25 -1.14
N ASN A 143 27.60 -57.16 -1.65
CA ASN A 143 28.87 -57.20 -2.37
C ASN A 143 30.03 -57.58 -1.43
N ALA A 144 30.06 -57.03 -0.21
CA ALA A 144 31.05 -57.39 0.81
C ALA A 144 30.96 -58.88 1.20
N LEU A 145 29.75 -59.44 1.31
CA LEU A 145 29.57 -60.88 1.53
C LEU A 145 30.11 -61.71 0.36
N LEU A 146 29.77 -61.34 -0.87
CA LEU A 146 30.27 -62.01 -2.07
C LEU A 146 31.80 -61.94 -2.20
N GLU A 147 32.41 -60.81 -1.85
CA GLU A 147 33.87 -60.64 -1.80
C GLU A 147 34.49 -61.62 -0.80
N SER A 148 33.92 -61.75 0.40
CA SER A 148 34.36 -62.75 1.39
C SER A 148 34.18 -64.19 0.92
N GLU A 149 33.11 -64.52 0.20
CA GLU A 149 32.89 -65.85 -0.37
C GLU A 149 33.93 -66.18 -1.46
N VAL A 150 34.30 -65.19 -2.28
CA VAL A 150 35.38 -65.31 -3.28
C VAL A 150 36.72 -65.54 -2.61
N ASP A 151 37.04 -64.79 -1.55
CA ASP A 151 38.26 -64.97 -0.75
C ASP A 151 38.35 -66.36 -0.12
N GLU A 152 37.23 -66.88 0.42
CA GLU A 152 37.18 -68.24 0.98
C GLU A 152 37.42 -69.30 -0.11
N LYS A 153 36.80 -69.12 -1.28
CA LYS A 153 37.01 -69.99 -2.44
C LYS A 153 38.48 -70.01 -2.87
N GLU A 154 39.14 -68.86 -2.94
CA GLU A 154 40.57 -68.78 -3.26
C GLU A 154 41.43 -69.51 -2.21
N LYS A 155 41.15 -69.30 -0.91
CA LYS A 155 41.84 -70.02 0.19
C LYS A 155 41.68 -71.54 0.06
N LEU A 156 40.49 -72.03 -0.28
CA LEU A 156 40.24 -73.45 -0.50
C LEU A 156 40.96 -73.97 -1.75
N GLN A 157 41.01 -73.20 -2.84
CA GLN A 157 41.78 -73.54 -4.04
C GLN A 157 43.28 -73.66 -3.74
N ILE A 158 43.85 -72.75 -2.97
CA ILE A 158 45.26 -72.83 -2.54
C ILE A 158 45.51 -74.09 -1.70
N LYS A 159 44.61 -74.43 -0.77
CA LYS A 159 44.71 -75.67 0.03
C LYS A 159 44.62 -76.92 -0.84
N LEU A 160 43.68 -76.94 -1.79
CA LEU A 160 43.55 -78.04 -2.73
C LEU A 160 44.81 -78.21 -3.58
N GLN A 161 45.38 -77.10 -4.07
CA GLN A 161 46.61 -77.12 -4.84
C GLN A 161 47.77 -77.72 -4.02
N ARG A 162 47.95 -77.29 -2.77
CA ARG A 162 48.95 -77.87 -1.86
C ARG A 162 48.76 -79.36 -1.64
N LEU A 163 47.53 -79.80 -1.36
CA LEU A 163 47.23 -81.23 -1.19
C LEU A 163 47.47 -82.04 -2.47
N MET A 164 47.19 -81.46 -3.64
CA MET A 164 47.51 -82.10 -4.93
C MET A 164 49.02 -82.22 -5.13
N ASP A 165 49.78 -81.20 -4.75
CA ASP A 165 51.25 -81.23 -4.82
C ASP A 165 51.81 -82.26 -3.82
N GLU A 166 51.34 -82.29 -2.57
CA GLU A 166 51.68 -83.34 -1.58
C GLU A 166 51.31 -84.74 -2.08
N ALA A 167 50.12 -84.93 -2.67
CA ALA A 167 49.72 -86.21 -3.26
C ALA A 167 50.60 -86.58 -4.46
N ARG A 168 51.06 -85.60 -5.24
CA ARG A 168 52.01 -85.80 -6.34
C ARG A 168 53.36 -86.22 -5.79
N ASP A 169 53.85 -85.58 -4.74
CA ASP A 169 55.13 -85.89 -4.09
C ASP A 169 55.10 -87.28 -3.46
N LEU A 170 54.06 -87.61 -2.68
CA LEU A 170 53.87 -88.96 -2.11
C LEU A 170 53.77 -90.04 -3.20
N LYS A 171 53.12 -89.75 -4.34
CA LYS A 171 53.08 -90.68 -5.48
C LYS A 171 54.46 -90.87 -6.10
N GLN A 172 55.27 -89.81 -6.18
CA GLN A 172 56.67 -89.91 -6.60
C GLN A 172 57.49 -90.72 -5.61
N GLU A 173 57.34 -90.50 -4.31
CA GLU A 173 58.01 -91.28 -3.25
C GLU A 173 57.65 -92.77 -3.33
N LEU A 174 56.38 -93.12 -3.53
CA LEU A 174 55.95 -94.49 -3.74
C LEU A 174 56.57 -95.10 -4.99
N LYS A 175 56.63 -94.37 -6.11
CA LYS A 175 57.26 -94.83 -7.35
C LYS A 175 58.78 -95.03 -7.21
N VAL A 176 59.44 -94.19 -6.42
CA VAL A 176 60.86 -94.35 -6.08
C VAL A 176 61.06 -95.55 -5.15
N ARG A 177 60.16 -95.78 -4.19
CA ARG A 177 60.19 -96.95 -3.30
C ARG A 177 59.95 -98.26 -4.05
N GLU A 178 59.08 -98.25 -5.07
CA GLU A 178 58.87 -99.36 -6.00
C GLU A 178 60.13 -99.65 -6.83
N LYS A 179 60.91 -98.62 -7.21
CA LYS A 179 62.23 -98.79 -7.86
C LYS A 179 63.38 -99.10 -6.89
N GLY A 180 63.26 -98.77 -5.60
CA GLY A 180 64.30 -98.96 -4.58
C GLY A 180 64.18 -100.25 -3.77
N GLY A 181 63.06 -100.96 -3.88
CA GLY A 181 62.80 -102.24 -3.22
C GLY A 181 62.64 -103.39 -4.22
N GLY A 182 63.77 -103.91 -4.72
CA GLY A 182 63.82 -105.15 -5.51
C GLY A 182 64.33 -104.95 -6.93
N GLY A 183 65.52 -105.47 -7.22
CA GLY A 183 66.09 -105.50 -8.56
C GLY A 183 65.55 -106.62 -9.45
N GLY A 184 65.76 -106.43 -10.76
CA GLY A 184 65.60 -107.40 -11.86
C GLY A 184 64.16 -107.49 -12.37
N THR A 185 63.83 -107.21 -13.63
CA THR A 185 64.58 -107.47 -14.88
C THR A 185 64.16 -106.51 -16.00
N ASP A 186 65.14 -106.22 -16.86
CA ASP A 186 65.01 -105.65 -18.20
C ASP A 186 64.15 -106.54 -19.11
N ASP A 187 63.36 -105.94 -20.00
CA ASP A 187 63.53 -106.08 -21.46
C ASP A 187 62.48 -105.26 -22.23
N ASP A 188 62.94 -104.77 -23.37
CA ASP A 188 62.44 -103.74 -24.29
C ASP A 188 61.07 -103.98 -24.96
N ASP A 189 60.33 -102.88 -25.24
CA ASP A 189 59.88 -102.54 -26.62
C ASP A 189 59.22 -101.13 -26.70
N ASP A 190 59.70 -100.33 -27.66
CA ASP A 190 59.22 -99.02 -28.18
C ASP A 190 59.03 -99.24 -29.71
N PRO A 191 58.22 -98.51 -30.53
CA PRO A 191 57.57 -97.21 -30.30
C PRO A 191 56.15 -96.98 -30.87
N ASN A 192 55.64 -95.79 -30.56
CA ASN A 192 54.99 -94.85 -31.48
C ASN A 192 53.44 -94.68 -31.50
N THR A 193 53.05 -93.40 -31.60
CA THR A 193 51.81 -92.83 -32.17
C THR A 193 50.48 -93.05 -31.45
N ASN A 194 50.01 -92.04 -30.70
CA ASN A 194 49.15 -91.01 -31.28
C ASN A 194 48.65 -90.00 -30.24
N ASN A 195 48.76 -88.73 -30.65
CA ASN A 195 48.10 -87.56 -30.10
C ASN A 195 46.64 -87.82 -29.71
N LYS A 196 46.24 -87.28 -28.55
CA LYS A 196 45.08 -86.38 -28.43
C LYS A 196 45.17 -85.64 -27.10
N GLU A 197 45.56 -84.37 -27.20
CA GLU A 197 45.09 -83.34 -26.29
C GLU A 197 43.56 -83.43 -26.21
N VAL A 198 43.01 -83.40 -25.00
CA VAL A 198 41.65 -82.88 -24.79
C VAL A 198 41.75 -81.82 -23.69
N PRO A 199 41.45 -80.55 -24.01
CA PRO A 199 41.37 -79.47 -23.03
C PRO A 199 40.03 -79.57 -22.30
N ILE A 200 40.02 -79.39 -20.98
CA ILE A 200 38.80 -78.94 -20.31
C ILE A 200 38.92 -77.43 -20.13
N VAL A 201 38.60 -76.73 -21.21
CA VAL A 201 38.02 -75.39 -21.18
C VAL A 201 36.55 -75.56 -21.54
N MET A 202 35.65 -75.28 -20.59
CA MET A 202 34.37 -74.62 -20.84
C MET A 202 34.05 -73.83 -19.56
N ASN A 203 34.15 -72.50 -19.54
CA ASN A 203 33.16 -71.55 -20.08
C ASN A 203 31.81 -71.79 -19.38
N GLY A 204 31.32 -70.90 -18.52
CA GLY A 204 30.95 -69.53 -18.87
C GLY A 204 29.43 -69.49 -19.11
N GLY A 205 28.69 -69.01 -18.11
CA GLY A 205 27.29 -68.59 -18.23
C GLY A 205 26.21 -69.68 -18.22
N ASN A 206 25.38 -69.73 -17.18
CA ASN A 206 24.11 -69.02 -17.26
C ASN A 206 23.40 -68.96 -15.91
N VAL A 207 22.97 -67.74 -15.61
CA VAL A 207 22.00 -67.37 -14.59
C VAL A 207 20.67 -68.05 -14.93
N THR A 208 20.13 -68.85 -14.00
CA THR A 208 18.71 -69.23 -14.00
C THR A 208 18.09 -68.79 -12.69
N THR A 209 17.36 -67.70 -12.81
CA THR A 209 16.37 -67.16 -11.88
C THR A 209 15.42 -68.24 -11.37
N THR A 210 15.31 -68.38 -10.05
CA THR A 210 14.15 -69.02 -9.41
C THR A 210 13.24 -67.92 -8.88
N ALA A 211 12.06 -67.84 -9.50
CA ALA A 211 10.98 -66.96 -9.13
C ALA A 211 10.44 -67.30 -7.75
N THR A 212 10.24 -66.28 -6.91
CA THR A 212 9.27 -66.31 -5.82
C THR A 212 8.46 -65.02 -5.85
N ASN A 213 7.15 -65.23 -5.78
CA ASN A 213 6.08 -64.28 -6.04
C ASN A 213 6.07 -63.12 -5.03
N SER A 214 5.72 -61.93 -5.49
CA SER A 214 5.12 -60.87 -4.66
C SER A 214 4.24 -59.97 -5.53
N ASN A 215 3.04 -59.75 -5.02
CA ASN A 215 1.87 -59.19 -5.67
C ASN A 215 2.06 -57.82 -6.32
N GLU A 216 1.40 -57.63 -7.47
CA GLU A 216 1.11 -56.34 -8.08
C GLU A 216 0.31 -55.44 -7.13
N LEU A 217 0.81 -54.23 -6.88
CA LEU A 217 -0.01 -53.06 -6.60
C LEU A 217 0.42 -51.94 -7.55
N GLY A 218 -0.55 -51.47 -8.32
CA GLY A 218 -0.36 -50.73 -9.56
C GLY A 218 0.21 -49.32 -9.39
N PHE A 219 1.23 -49.02 -10.20
CA PHE A 219 1.60 -47.67 -10.57
C PHE A 219 0.74 -47.21 -11.75
N GLY A 220 -0.27 -46.39 -11.44
CA GLY A 220 -1.02 -45.64 -12.44
C GLY A 220 -0.10 -44.68 -13.19
N LYS A 221 0.14 -44.97 -14.47
CA LYS A 221 0.64 -43.99 -15.43
C LYS A 221 -0.49 -43.01 -15.72
N SER A 222 -0.49 -41.85 -15.07
CA SER A 222 -1.27 -40.70 -15.53
C SER A 222 -0.41 -39.89 -16.50
N GLN A 223 -0.54 -40.27 -17.76
CA GLN A 223 -0.21 -39.46 -18.92
C GLN A 223 -1.34 -38.44 -19.08
N THR A 224 -1.11 -37.16 -18.79
CA THR A 224 -2.07 -36.10 -19.13
C THR A 224 -1.55 -35.34 -20.34
N GLN A 225 -2.20 -35.61 -21.47
CA GLN A 225 -2.03 -34.92 -22.73
C GLN A 225 -2.49 -33.47 -22.62
N VAL A 226 -1.64 -32.57 -23.12
CA VAL A 226 -1.93 -31.16 -23.34
C VAL A 226 -2.79 -31.06 -24.61
N ALA A 227 -4.05 -30.67 -24.46
CA ALA A 227 -4.91 -30.30 -25.57
C ALA A 227 -4.75 -28.80 -25.86
N THR A 228 -4.39 -28.52 -27.10
CA THR A 228 -4.32 -27.20 -27.74
C THR A 228 -5.73 -26.66 -28.02
N THR A 229 -6.02 -25.44 -27.56
CA THR A 229 -7.03 -24.56 -28.17
C THR A 229 -6.48 -23.13 -28.23
N SER A 230 -6.23 -22.65 -29.45
CA SER A 230 -6.15 -21.22 -29.81
C SER A 230 -7.59 -20.72 -30.07
N PRO A 231 -7.95 -19.42 -29.89
CA PRO A 231 -7.28 -18.29 -30.55
C PRO A 231 -7.28 -16.91 -29.82
N THR A 232 -6.67 -15.94 -30.51
CA THR A 232 -6.78 -14.46 -30.41
C THR A 232 -5.90 -13.71 -29.39
N THR A 233 -4.79 -13.21 -29.94
CA THR A 233 -4.13 -11.90 -29.76
C THR A 233 -4.73 -10.91 -28.76
N ASP A 234 -3.95 -10.60 -27.72
CA ASP A 234 -3.74 -9.23 -27.24
C ASP A 234 -2.33 -9.09 -26.60
N PRO A 235 -1.66 -7.93 -26.73
CA PRO A 235 -0.21 -7.83 -26.58
C PRO A 235 0.17 -7.23 -25.23
N ASN A 236 0.73 -8.03 -24.31
CA ASN A 236 1.76 -7.56 -23.36
C ASN A 236 2.13 -8.66 -22.36
N LYS A 237 3.27 -9.31 -22.57
CA LYS A 237 4.25 -9.66 -21.51
C LYS A 237 5.39 -10.50 -22.12
N ASN A 238 6.47 -9.82 -22.50
CA ASN A 238 7.80 -10.41 -22.56
C ASN A 238 8.46 -10.22 -21.21
N ILE A 239 8.45 -11.22 -20.31
CA ILE A 239 9.52 -11.41 -19.31
C ILE A 239 9.70 -12.91 -19.08
N CYS A 240 10.60 -13.51 -19.86
CA CYS A 240 11.41 -14.63 -19.41
C CYS A 240 12.81 -14.06 -19.17
N THR A 241 13.41 -14.33 -18.01
CA THR A 241 14.88 -14.42 -17.91
C THR A 241 15.23 -15.16 -16.62
N SER A 242 15.82 -16.32 -16.83
CA SER A 242 16.57 -17.12 -15.86
C SER A 242 17.72 -16.30 -15.27
N ILE A 243 17.90 -16.46 -13.96
CA ILE A 243 19.01 -15.90 -13.19
C ILE A 243 20.19 -16.86 -13.32
N SER A 244 21.28 -16.42 -13.92
CA SER A 244 22.59 -17.06 -13.79
C SER A 244 23.69 -16.01 -14.01
N ASN A 245 24.48 -15.81 -12.96
CA ASN A 245 25.81 -15.19 -12.91
C ASN A 245 25.95 -13.67 -13.16
N GLY A 246 26.38 -12.97 -12.09
CA GLY A 246 27.41 -11.94 -12.15
C GLY A 246 27.05 -10.59 -12.80
N ASN A 247 26.65 -9.64 -11.96
CA ASN A 247 26.95 -8.21 -12.11
C ASN A 247 26.48 -7.46 -13.37
N ALA A 248 25.26 -7.72 -13.85
CA ALA A 248 24.59 -6.86 -14.82
C ALA A 248 23.14 -6.57 -14.40
N ILE A 249 22.90 -5.41 -13.78
CA ILE A 249 21.54 -4.91 -13.54
C ILE A 249 20.90 -4.64 -14.91
N ALA A 250 19.81 -5.35 -15.20
CA ALA A 250 19.11 -5.29 -16.48
C ALA A 250 18.69 -3.86 -16.84
N SER A 251 18.82 -3.49 -18.12
CA SER A 251 18.54 -2.14 -18.63
C SER A 251 17.11 -1.65 -18.33
N SER A 252 16.15 -2.55 -18.13
CA SER A 252 14.79 -2.22 -17.70
C SER A 252 14.74 -1.67 -16.26
N THR A 253 15.50 -2.25 -15.33
CA THR A 253 15.58 -1.77 -13.93
C THR A 253 16.28 -0.40 -13.83
N ARG A 254 17.27 -0.13 -14.69
CA ARG A 254 17.91 1.19 -14.77
C ARG A 254 16.94 2.29 -15.21
N VAL A 255 16.09 2.01 -16.20
CA VAL A 255 15.06 2.96 -16.67
C VAL A 255 14.03 3.23 -15.57
N THR A 256 13.63 2.21 -14.79
CA THR A 256 12.73 2.39 -13.65
C THR A 256 13.37 3.20 -12.51
N ALA A 257 14.64 2.93 -12.18
CA ALA A 257 15.36 3.66 -11.13
C ALA A 257 15.54 5.15 -11.48
N ILE A 258 15.90 5.47 -12.74
CA ILE A 258 16.02 6.85 -13.21
C ILE A 258 14.67 7.57 -13.16
N SER A 259 13.56 6.90 -13.51
CA SER A 259 12.22 7.48 -13.41
C SER A 259 11.83 7.81 -11.97
N ILE A 260 12.15 6.93 -11.02
CA ILE A 260 11.90 7.17 -9.59
C ILE A 260 12.75 8.34 -9.09
N ILE A 261 14.03 8.39 -9.44
CA ILE A 261 14.92 9.51 -9.07
C ILE A 261 14.39 10.83 -9.66
N TYR A 262 13.90 10.82 -10.90
CA TYR A 262 13.30 12.00 -11.53
C TYR A 262 12.04 12.47 -10.80
N ASP A 263 11.17 11.56 -10.39
CA ASP A 263 9.98 11.88 -9.59
C ASP A 263 10.35 12.42 -8.20
N LEU A 264 11.39 11.88 -7.57
CA LEU A 264 11.90 12.36 -6.30
C LEU A 264 12.47 13.78 -6.41
N LEU A 265 13.29 14.06 -7.41
CA LEU A 265 13.82 15.41 -7.68
C LEU A 265 12.68 16.41 -7.91
N ARG A 266 11.69 16.05 -8.73
CA ARG A 266 10.51 16.89 -8.99
C ARG A 266 9.66 17.13 -7.74
N ARG A 267 9.69 16.22 -6.77
CA ARG A 267 9.01 16.38 -5.48
C ARG A 267 9.80 17.28 -4.54
N ILE A 268 11.14 17.19 -4.55
CA ILE A 268 12.04 18.09 -3.83
C ILE A 268 11.86 19.53 -4.34
N ASP A 269 11.88 19.78 -5.65
CA ASP A 269 11.68 21.12 -6.23
C ASP A 269 10.34 21.75 -5.81
N ARG A 270 9.29 20.92 -5.72
CA ARG A 270 7.96 21.36 -5.24
C ARG A 270 7.96 21.70 -3.76
N ILE A 271 8.71 20.96 -2.95
CA ILE A 271 8.86 21.25 -1.51
C ILE A 271 9.68 22.53 -1.32
N GLU A 272 10.75 22.72 -2.09
CA GLU A 272 11.57 23.94 -2.04
C GLU A 272 10.78 25.19 -2.45
N SER A 273 9.97 25.09 -3.50
CA SER A 273 9.07 26.17 -3.92
C SER A 273 8.05 26.53 -2.82
N LYS A 274 7.41 25.53 -2.22
CA LYS A 274 6.52 25.74 -1.07
C LYS A 274 7.26 26.39 0.10
N LEU A 275 8.47 25.92 0.42
CA LEU A 275 9.27 26.48 1.52
C LEU A 275 9.65 27.95 1.25
N ALA A 276 9.94 28.31 0.00
CA ALA A 276 10.21 29.69 -0.40
C ALA A 276 8.97 30.58 -0.21
N ASP A 277 7.78 30.08 -0.53
CA ASP A 277 6.52 30.80 -0.30
C ASP A 277 6.21 30.95 1.20
N TRP A 278 6.45 29.91 2.01
CA TRP A 278 6.35 30.01 3.48
C TRP A 278 7.32 31.04 4.06
N LYS A 279 8.55 31.10 3.56
CA LYS A 279 9.53 32.14 3.96
C LYS A 279 9.06 33.54 3.59
N LYS A 280 8.45 33.74 2.41
CA LYS A 280 7.87 35.04 2.03
C LYS A 280 6.71 35.43 2.92
N ILE A 281 5.80 34.49 3.23
CA ILE A 281 4.66 34.72 4.13
C ILE A 281 5.15 35.05 5.55
N SER A 282 6.14 34.33 6.06
CA SER A 282 6.77 34.59 7.36
C SER A 282 7.47 35.96 7.40
N ALA A 283 8.18 36.33 6.34
CA ALA A 283 8.81 37.65 6.22
C ALA A 283 7.76 38.77 6.13
N ALA A 284 6.63 38.54 5.46
CA ALA A 284 5.52 39.49 5.41
C ALA A 284 4.81 39.64 6.76
N ALA A 285 4.60 38.52 7.48
CA ALA A 285 4.02 38.52 8.83
C ALA A 285 4.92 39.24 9.84
N THR A 286 6.24 39.08 9.74
CA THR A 286 7.23 39.77 10.60
C THR A 286 7.28 41.27 10.31
N ARG A 287 6.99 41.70 9.08
CA ARG A 287 6.91 43.12 8.71
C ARG A 287 5.62 43.80 9.18
N GLN A 288 4.51 43.08 9.27
CA GLN A 288 3.23 43.62 9.79
C GLN A 288 3.19 43.70 11.33
N SER A 289 3.97 42.89 12.04
CA SER A 289 4.03 42.89 13.51
C SER A 289 5.05 43.89 14.09
N GLY A 290 5.83 44.58 13.24
CA GLY A 290 6.77 45.63 13.64
C GLY A 290 6.24 47.07 13.57
N SER A 291 4.98 47.30 13.17
CA SER A 291 4.44 48.66 12.96
C SER A 291 3.28 49.05 13.89
N THR A 292 3.03 48.31 14.98
CA THR A 292 1.94 48.58 15.92
C THR A 292 2.41 48.54 17.38
N LEU A 293 3.38 49.39 17.73
CA LEU A 293 3.65 49.76 19.12
C LEU A 293 4.04 51.25 19.20
N GLU A 294 3.04 52.14 19.11
CA GLU A 294 3.04 53.36 19.91
C GLU A 294 1.82 53.28 20.84
N THR A 295 2.10 53.37 22.14
CA THR A 295 1.14 53.30 23.24
C THR A 295 1.08 54.65 23.95
N SER A 296 -0.09 54.90 24.55
CA SER A 296 -0.39 55.81 25.67
C SER A 296 -0.75 57.28 25.39
N SER A 297 -2.06 57.53 25.44
CA SER A 297 -2.70 58.35 26.49
C SER A 297 -4.20 57.96 26.46
N VAL A 298 -4.92 57.66 27.54
CA VAL A 298 -5.36 58.57 28.58
C VAL A 298 -5.93 57.73 29.73
N GLN A 299 -5.53 58.05 30.96
CA GLN A 299 -6.22 57.69 32.21
C GLN A 299 -7.59 58.39 32.22
N ASP A 300 -8.69 57.68 32.47
CA ASP A 300 -9.72 58.10 33.43
C ASP A 300 -10.98 57.22 33.42
N LEU A 301 -11.56 57.08 34.62
CA LEU A 301 -12.99 56.89 34.91
C LEU A 301 -13.64 55.52 34.60
N TYR A 302 -13.70 54.62 35.58
CA TYR A 302 -14.87 54.55 36.49
C TYR A 302 -14.72 53.41 37.50
N GLN A 303 -14.88 53.77 38.76
CA GLN A 303 -14.98 52.92 39.93
C GLN A 303 -16.46 52.89 40.35
N GLY A 304 -16.99 51.70 40.68
CA GLY A 304 -18.38 51.46 41.12
C GLY A 304 -19.11 50.54 40.13
N ALA A 305 -19.67 49.40 40.49
CA ALA A 305 -20.37 49.07 41.71
C ALA A 305 -20.22 47.59 42.11
N ALA A 306 -20.58 47.35 43.36
CA ALA A 306 -20.36 46.15 44.15
C ALA A 306 -21.27 44.95 43.78
N SER A 307 -20.84 43.80 44.32
CA SER A 307 -21.65 42.68 44.83
C SER A 307 -22.54 41.92 43.84
N SER A 308 -22.12 40.70 43.49
CA SER A 308 -22.85 39.47 43.84
C SER A 308 -22.02 38.23 43.50
N SER A 309 -21.70 37.44 44.51
CA SER A 309 -21.41 36.00 44.41
C SER A 309 -22.66 35.26 44.93
N PRO A 310 -22.82 33.93 44.78
CA PRO A 310 -22.07 32.93 43.99
C PRO A 310 -23.01 31.96 43.22
N ASN A 311 -22.50 31.11 42.32
CA ASN A 311 -22.80 29.67 42.45
C ASN A 311 -21.85 28.77 41.64
N LYS A 312 -21.30 27.77 42.32
CA LYS A 312 -20.63 26.60 41.75
C LYS A 312 -21.69 25.54 41.49
N TYR A 313 -21.72 24.95 40.31
CA TYR A 313 -22.38 23.66 40.08
C TYR A 313 -21.33 22.66 39.56
N TYR A 314 -20.93 21.75 40.45
CA TYR A 314 -20.57 20.38 40.08
C TYR A 314 -21.88 19.72 39.58
N GLY A 315 -21.94 18.99 38.46
CA GLY A 315 -21.11 17.84 38.14
C GLY A 315 -21.69 16.61 38.85
N SER A 316 -22.74 16.00 38.29
CA SER A 316 -23.16 14.65 38.67
C SER A 316 -23.77 13.94 37.47
N ASN A 317 -23.02 12.95 36.96
CA ASN A 317 -23.51 11.93 36.06
C ASN A 317 -24.48 11.01 36.80
N ASN A 318 -25.55 10.61 36.11
CA ASN A 318 -26.09 9.25 36.16
C ASN A 318 -26.72 8.94 34.81
#